data_AF-A0A1I7XQC3-F1
#
_entry.id   AF-A0A1I7XQC3-F1
#
_cell.length_a   1.000
_cell.length_b   1.000
_cell.length_c   1.000
_cell.angle_alpha   90.00
_cell.angle_beta   90.00
_cell.angle_gamma   90.00
#
_symmetry.space_group_name_H-M   'P 1'
#
loop_
_entity.id
_entity.type
_entity.pdbx_description
1 polymer ?
#
loop_
_entity_poly.entity_id
_entity_poly.type
_entity_poly.pdbx_seq_one_letter_code
_entity_poly.pdbx_strand_id
1 'polypeptide(L)'
;MMFTIFMEYQIDVDEGYSLVSSTNTVESQAGAKYRNVKGMSWFVTAMFIVGETAGGGLIALPAAMVSAGLYGGTLIIVLGAIICTYTGKQLSQNWTIIQQRWPEYRHHCRMPYPAMGLRAVGPKFAKFVSLCLDVTQFGTAVVFILLAAKNSENFLQAYGGIQIGFCYLVVVVASFMLPFTMLKSPKDFW
;
A
#
# COMPACT_ATOMS: atom_id res chain seq x y z
N MET A 1 9.83 -13.16 -1.16
CA MET A 1 9.23 -12.08 -0.34
C MET A 1 7.72 -11.99 -0.47
N MET A 2 7.13 -11.74 -1.64
CA MET A 2 5.66 -11.73 -1.83
C MET A 2 5.02 -13.08 -1.48
N PHE A 3 5.63 -14.20 -1.90
CA PHE A 3 5.22 -15.54 -1.45
C PHE A 3 5.38 -15.79 0.06
N THR A 4 6.39 -15.19 0.69
CA THR A 4 6.63 -15.30 2.14
C THR A 4 5.58 -14.50 2.91
N ILE A 5 5.27 -13.29 2.45
CA ILE A 5 4.22 -12.41 2.99
C ILE A 5 2.85 -13.07 2.82
N PHE A 6 2.59 -13.74 1.69
CA PHE A 6 1.35 -14.47 1.44
C PHE A 6 1.20 -15.72 2.33
N MET A 7 2.31 -16.42 2.62
CA MET A 7 2.32 -17.54 3.57
C MET A 7 2.15 -17.08 5.02
N GLU A 8 2.88 -16.04 5.44
CA GLU A 8 2.71 -15.39 6.76
C GLU A 8 1.27 -14.88 6.92
N TYR A 9 0.67 -14.35 5.85
CA TYR A 9 -0.72 -13.91 5.83
C TYR A 9 -1.74 -15.04 6.00
N GLN A 10 -1.54 -16.23 5.39
CA GLN A 10 -2.43 -17.37 5.67
C GLN A 10 -2.36 -17.77 7.15
N ILE A 11 -1.17 -17.75 7.74
CA ILE A 11 -0.97 -18.08 9.16
C ILE A 11 -1.67 -17.04 10.06
N ASP A 12 -1.51 -15.74 9.79
CA ASP A 12 -2.18 -14.66 10.53
C ASP A 12 -3.72 -14.70 10.40
N VAL A 13 -4.25 -15.09 9.25
CA VAL A 13 -5.70 -15.22 9.02
C VAL A 13 -6.28 -16.40 9.81
N ASP A 14 -5.59 -17.54 9.82
CA ASP A 14 -6.03 -18.73 10.56
C ASP A 14 -5.93 -18.52 12.09
N GLU A 15 -4.88 -17.84 12.57
CA GLU A 15 -4.74 -17.44 13.97
C GLU A 15 -5.80 -16.41 14.37
N GLY A 16 -6.00 -15.37 13.55
CA GLY A 16 -7.05 -14.37 13.73
C GLY A 16 -8.46 -14.98 13.74
N TYR A 17 -8.76 -15.94 12.86
CA TYR A 17 -10.04 -16.65 12.83
C TYR A 17 -10.28 -17.48 14.11
N SER A 18 -9.24 -18.15 14.60
CA SER A 18 -9.30 -18.96 15.83
C SER A 18 -9.60 -18.11 17.06
N LEU A 19 -8.98 -16.93 17.17
CA LEU A 19 -9.24 -15.97 18.24
C LEU A 19 -10.65 -15.33 18.14
N VAL A 20 -11.18 -15.11 16.93
CA VAL A 20 -12.58 -14.67 16.72
C VAL A 20 -13.55 -15.70 17.29
N SER A 21 -13.31 -16.98 17.00
CA SER A 21 -14.17 -18.08 17.45
C SER A 21 -14.28 -18.11 18.99
N SER A 22 -13.18 -17.87 19.69
CA SER A 22 -13.15 -17.80 21.16
C SER A 22 -13.68 -16.49 21.75
N THR A 23 -13.59 -15.37 21.02
CA THR A 23 -13.97 -14.02 21.49
C THR A 23 -15.46 -13.70 21.32
N ASN A 24 -16.21 -14.43 20.49
CA ASN A 24 -17.68 -14.28 20.41
C ASN A 24 -18.40 -14.51 21.76
N THR A 25 -17.68 -15.08 22.73
CA THR A 25 -18.15 -15.33 24.10
C THR A 25 -17.86 -14.19 25.09
N VAL A 26 -17.07 -13.16 24.75
CA VAL A 26 -16.57 -12.20 25.75
C VAL A 26 -16.62 -10.75 25.24
N GLU A 27 -17.61 -10.03 25.76
CA GLU A 27 -17.56 -8.60 26.13
C GLU A 27 -17.50 -7.52 25.04
N SER A 28 -18.71 -7.06 24.73
CA SER A 28 -19.09 -5.65 24.80
C SER A 28 -18.37 -4.87 25.92
N GLN A 29 -17.38 -4.02 25.59
CA GLN A 29 -17.08 -2.79 26.35
C GLN A 29 -16.63 -1.66 25.41
N ALA A 30 -17.45 -0.61 25.34
CA ALA A 30 -17.26 0.59 24.54
C ALA A 30 -16.90 1.78 25.45
N GLY A 31 -16.00 2.66 25.00
CA GLY A 31 -15.99 4.03 25.53
C GLY A 31 -14.73 4.88 25.43
N ALA A 32 -13.53 4.32 25.23
CA ALA A 32 -12.30 5.13 25.21
C ALA A 32 -11.60 5.09 23.84
N LYS A 33 -11.29 6.27 23.30
CA LYS A 33 -10.45 6.42 22.09
C LYS A 33 -9.03 5.96 22.43
N TYR A 34 -8.75 4.68 22.22
CA TYR A 34 -7.44 4.11 22.47
C TYR A 34 -6.42 4.71 21.50
N ARG A 35 -5.40 5.39 22.05
CA ARG A 35 -4.30 5.98 21.30
C ARG A 35 -3.05 5.17 21.59
N ASN A 36 -2.53 4.48 20.57
CA ASN A 36 -1.26 3.79 20.68
C ASN A 36 -0.14 4.81 21.00
N VAL A 37 0.59 4.57 22.09
CA VAL A 37 1.69 5.43 22.56
C VAL A 37 2.95 5.21 21.70
N LYS A 38 3.03 4.07 21.01
CA LYS A 38 4.08 3.71 20.05
C LYS A 38 3.48 3.66 18.64
N GLY A 39 4.00 4.47 17.72
CA GLY A 39 3.59 4.53 16.32
C GLY A 39 4.27 5.70 15.58
N MET A 40 4.54 5.52 14.29
CA MET A 40 5.39 6.44 13.51
C MET A 40 4.87 7.88 13.61
N SER A 41 5.77 8.87 13.71
CA SER A 41 5.36 10.28 13.76
C SER A 41 4.47 10.63 12.57
N TRP A 42 3.46 11.48 12.80
CA TRP A 42 2.49 11.88 11.78
C TRP A 42 3.18 12.50 10.56
N PHE A 43 4.28 13.24 10.78
CA PHE A 43 5.05 13.88 9.72
C PHE A 43 5.77 12.87 8.82
N VAL A 44 6.43 11.88 9.42
CA VAL A 44 7.13 10.81 8.69
C VAL A 44 6.13 9.99 7.88
N THR A 45 4.98 9.68 8.47
CA THR A 45 3.88 8.97 7.81
C THR A 45 3.36 9.77 6.60
N ALA A 46 3.18 11.08 6.75
CA ALA A 46 2.74 11.95 5.65
C ALA A 46 3.76 11.97 4.49
N MET A 47 5.06 12.05 4.79
CA MET A 47 6.10 12.00 3.76
C MET A 47 6.12 10.68 2.99
N PHE A 48 5.91 9.54 3.66
CA PHE A 48 5.82 8.26 2.96
C PHE A 48 4.60 8.19 2.02
N ILE A 49 3.43 8.66 2.46
CA ILE A 49 2.22 8.69 1.62
C ILE A 49 2.44 9.61 0.42
N VAL A 50 3.01 10.80 0.63
CA VAL A 50 3.31 11.73 -0.47
C VAL A 50 4.36 11.14 -1.41
N GLY A 51 5.40 10.49 -0.88
CA GLY A 51 6.44 9.86 -1.68
C GLY A 51 5.92 8.72 -2.56
N GLU A 52 5.05 7.87 -2.03
CA GLU A 52 4.44 6.78 -2.78
C GLU A 52 3.47 7.31 -3.86
N THR A 53 2.68 8.34 -3.53
CA THR A 53 1.71 8.94 -4.47
C THR A 53 2.34 9.84 -5.54
N ALA A 54 3.50 10.46 -5.25
CA ALA A 54 4.24 11.33 -6.19
C ALA A 54 4.92 10.57 -7.34
N GLY A 55 4.77 9.24 -7.39
CA GLY A 55 5.37 8.36 -8.38
C GLY A 55 4.69 8.36 -9.76
N GLY A 56 4.49 7.16 -10.34
CA GLY A 56 4.04 6.99 -11.72
C GLY A 56 2.70 7.67 -12.05
N GLY A 57 1.82 7.83 -11.06
CA GLY A 57 0.55 8.55 -11.22
C GLY A 57 0.74 10.03 -11.58
N LEU A 58 1.73 10.70 -10.99
CA LEU A 58 1.98 12.13 -11.24
C LEU A 58 2.56 12.38 -12.64
N ILE A 59 3.32 11.42 -13.18
CA ILE A 59 3.92 11.51 -14.52
C ILE A 59 2.90 11.28 -15.62
N ALA A 60 1.90 10.43 -15.37
CA ALA A 60 0.81 10.18 -16.31
C ALA A 60 -0.25 11.30 -16.32
N LEU A 61 -0.35 12.07 -15.24
CA LEU A 61 -1.39 13.07 -15.03
C LEU A 61 -1.36 14.21 -16.07
N PRO A 62 -0.21 14.82 -16.45
CA PRO A 62 -0.15 15.82 -17.50
C PRO A 62 -0.63 15.30 -18.86
N ALA A 63 -0.24 14.07 -19.22
CA ALA A 63 -0.68 13.46 -20.48
C ALA A 63 -2.21 13.28 -20.50
N ALA A 64 -2.78 12.82 -19.38
CA ALA A 64 -4.23 12.70 -19.23
C ALA A 64 -4.95 14.06 -19.26
N MET A 65 -4.37 15.10 -18.65
CA MET A 65 -4.93 16.47 -18.69
C MET A 65 -4.98 17.05 -20.10
N VAL A 66 -3.92 16.84 -20.90
CA VAL A 66 -3.89 17.32 -22.29
C VAL A 66 -4.97 16.60 -23.13
N SER A 67 -5.16 15.30 -22.93
CA SER A 67 -6.21 14.54 -23.62
C SER A 67 -7.63 14.89 -23.19
N ALA A 68 -7.86 15.25 -21.93
CA ALA A 68 -9.18 15.63 -21.40
C ALA A 68 -9.51 17.13 -21.61
N GLY A 69 -8.53 17.95 -21.98
CA GLY A 69 -8.62 19.41 -22.03
C GLY A 69 -8.51 20.06 -20.64
N LEU A 70 -8.10 21.33 -20.58
CA LEU A 70 -7.82 22.02 -19.30
C LEU A 70 -9.02 22.01 -18.34
N TYR A 71 -10.21 22.36 -18.82
CA TYR A 71 -11.42 22.41 -18.00
C TYR A 71 -11.88 21.02 -17.54
N GLY A 72 -11.88 20.03 -18.45
CA GLY A 72 -12.30 18.66 -18.14
C GLY A 72 -11.30 17.95 -17.21
N GLY A 73 -10.00 18.05 -17.51
CA GLY A 73 -8.93 17.47 -16.69
C GLY A 73 -8.91 18.05 -15.27
N THR A 74 -9.01 19.38 -15.13
CA THR A 74 -9.06 20.03 -13.81
C THR A 74 -10.26 19.56 -12.99
N LEU A 75 -11.44 19.47 -13.60
CA LEU A 75 -12.65 18.99 -12.92
C LEU A 75 -12.51 17.54 -12.45
N ILE A 76 -11.98 16.64 -13.28
CA ILE A 76 -11.77 15.23 -12.92
C ILE A 76 -10.76 15.09 -11.77
N ILE A 77 -9.67 15.87 -11.79
CA ILE A 77 -8.66 15.84 -10.72
C ILE A 77 -9.26 16.29 -9.39
N VAL A 78 -10.02 17.39 -9.37
CA VAL A 78 -10.66 17.90 -8.15
C VAL A 78 -11.67 16.89 -7.61
N LEU A 79 -12.52 16.32 -8.47
CA LEU A 79 -13.48 15.29 -8.07
C LEU A 79 -12.77 14.04 -7.52
N GLY A 80 -11.72 13.58 -8.22
CA GLY A 80 -10.90 12.45 -7.76
C GLY A 80 -10.27 12.71 -6.39
N ALA A 81 -9.74 13.91 -6.15
CA ALA A 81 -9.17 14.29 -4.87
C ALA A 81 -10.20 14.25 -3.73
N ILE A 82 -11.42 14.75 -3.97
CA ILE A 82 -12.51 14.72 -2.99
C ILE A 82 -12.90 13.27 -2.65
N ILE A 83 -13.09 12.43 -3.67
CA ILE A 83 -13.48 11.02 -3.49
C ILE A 83 -12.37 10.24 -2.75
N CYS A 84 -11.11 10.40 -3.15
CA CYS A 84 -9.97 9.75 -2.48
C CYS A 84 -9.84 10.17 -1.02
N THR A 85 -10.03 11.46 -0.73
CA THR A 85 -9.98 11.99 0.64
C THR A 85 -11.11 11.41 1.50
N TYR A 86 -12.33 11.32 0.94
CA TYR A 86 -13.48 10.73 1.62
C TYR A 86 -13.23 9.25 1.95
N THR A 87 -12.75 8.47 0.97
CA THR A 87 -12.43 7.05 1.16
C THR A 87 -11.32 6.85 2.19
N GLY A 88 -10.25 7.65 2.15
CA GLY A 88 -9.17 7.60 3.14
C GLY A 88 -9.66 7.91 4.56
N LYS A 89 -10.56 8.89 4.71
CA LYS A 89 -11.19 9.21 5.99
C LYS A 89 -12.04 8.03 6.51
N GLN A 90 -12.87 7.44 5.66
CA GLN A 90 -13.71 6.30 6.04
C GLN A 90 -12.87 5.11 6.53
N LEU A 91 -11.81 4.79 5.81
CA LEU A 91 -10.90 3.71 6.17
C LEU A 91 -10.22 3.95 7.52
N SER A 92 -9.72 5.17 7.75
CA SER A 92 -9.09 5.57 9.03
C SER A 92 -10.06 5.45 10.21
N GLN A 93 -11.33 5.83 10.01
CA GLN A 93 -12.37 5.68 11.01
C GLN A 93 -12.69 4.20 11.29
N ASN A 94 -12.84 3.38 10.24
CA ASN A 94 -13.08 1.94 10.37
C ASN A 94 -11.95 1.25 11.15
N TRP A 95 -10.70 1.62 10.89
CA TRP A 95 -9.53 1.11 11.63
C TRP A 95 -9.56 1.51 13.11
N THR A 96 -10.00 2.73 13.41
CA THR A 96 -10.14 3.20 14.79
C THR A 96 -11.20 2.41 15.55
N ILE A 97 -12.34 2.11 14.91
CA ILE A 97 -13.42 1.29 15.50
C ILE A 97 -12.93 -0.12 15.81
N ILE A 98 -12.17 -0.74 14.90
CA ILE A 98 -11.61 -2.08 15.12
C ILE A 98 -10.65 -2.12 16.32
N GLN A 99 -9.74 -1.14 16.45
CA GLN A 99 -8.82 -1.07 17.59
C GLN A 99 -9.54 -0.83 18.92
N GLN A 100 -10.69 -0.16 18.90
CA GLN A 100 -11.53 0.02 20.09
C GLN A 100 -12.17 -1.30 20.51
N ARG A 101 -12.75 -2.04 19.54
CA ARG A 101 -13.55 -3.24 19.79
C ARG A 101 -12.71 -4.50 20.06
N TRP A 102 -11.52 -4.61 19.49
CA TRP A 102 -10.67 -5.79 19.62
C TRP A 102 -9.27 -5.40 20.12
N PRO A 103 -8.89 -5.80 21.36
CA PRO A 103 -7.60 -5.42 21.94
C PRO A 103 -6.39 -6.04 21.22
N GLU A 104 -6.57 -7.15 20.51
CA GLU A 104 -5.54 -7.82 19.70
C GLU A 104 -4.93 -6.89 18.62
N TYR A 105 -5.74 -6.04 17.98
CA TYR A 105 -5.27 -5.11 16.94
C TYR A 105 -4.67 -3.82 17.50
N ARG A 106 -4.59 -3.67 18.83
CA ARG A 106 -3.92 -2.54 19.47
C ARG A 106 -2.40 -2.66 19.34
N HIS A 107 -1.86 -3.86 19.20
CA HIS A 107 -0.45 -4.09 18.89
C HIS A 107 -0.19 -4.02 17.38
N HIS A 108 1.10 -4.08 16.99
CA HIS A 108 1.52 -3.95 15.60
C HIS A 108 0.84 -5.01 14.72
N CYS A 109 -0.11 -4.58 13.88
CA CYS A 109 -0.70 -5.41 12.84
C CYS A 109 0.04 -5.16 11.52
N ARG A 110 0.58 -6.24 10.92
CA ARG A 110 1.31 -6.19 9.64
C ARG A 110 0.37 -5.96 8.45
N MET A 111 -0.85 -6.49 8.50
CA MET A 111 -1.83 -6.48 7.41
C MET A 111 -3.20 -5.91 7.87
N PRO A 112 -3.34 -4.57 7.95
CA PRO A 112 -4.55 -3.96 8.51
C PRO A 112 -5.79 -4.11 7.61
N TYR A 113 -5.63 -3.98 6.29
CA TYR A 113 -6.76 -4.00 5.35
C TYR A 113 -7.51 -5.33 5.31
N PRO A 114 -6.85 -6.50 5.20
CA PRO A 114 -7.57 -7.76 5.21
C PRO A 114 -8.11 -8.10 6.61
N ALA A 115 -7.47 -7.64 7.68
CA ALA A 115 -8.00 -7.76 9.04
C ALA A 115 -9.33 -7.00 9.21
N MET A 116 -9.44 -5.80 8.62
CA MET A 116 -10.72 -5.08 8.57
C MET A 116 -11.78 -5.87 7.79
N GLY A 117 -11.41 -6.47 6.65
CA GLY A 117 -12.32 -7.31 5.86
C GLY A 117 -12.75 -8.60 6.58
N LEU A 118 -11.82 -9.22 7.33
CA LEU A 118 -12.06 -10.42 8.13
C LEU A 118 -13.15 -10.15 9.18
N ARG A 119 -13.03 -9.04 9.90
CA ARG A 119 -13.97 -8.65 10.97
C ARG A 119 -15.29 -8.09 10.44
N ALA A 120 -15.32 -7.54 9.22
CA ALA A 120 -16.53 -6.97 8.63
C ALA A 120 -17.42 -8.02 7.93
N VAL A 121 -16.83 -8.97 7.20
CA VAL A 121 -17.57 -9.89 6.32
C VAL A 121 -17.19 -11.36 6.56
N GLY A 122 -15.91 -11.64 6.76
CA GLY A 122 -15.41 -12.99 7.05
C GLY A 122 -14.15 -13.39 6.28
N PRO A 123 -13.67 -14.64 6.46
CA PRO A 123 -12.35 -15.07 6.01
C PRO A 123 -12.20 -15.12 4.49
N LYS A 124 -13.27 -15.43 3.75
CA LYS A 124 -13.25 -15.42 2.27
C LYS A 124 -13.01 -14.01 1.73
N PHE A 125 -13.64 -13.00 2.34
CA PHE A 125 -13.49 -11.60 1.94
C PHE A 125 -12.10 -11.06 2.30
N ALA A 126 -11.54 -11.46 3.43
CA ALA A 126 -10.16 -11.13 3.79
C ALA A 126 -9.16 -11.63 2.73
N LYS A 127 -9.28 -12.88 2.26
CA LYS A 127 -8.43 -13.42 1.18
C LYS A 127 -8.59 -12.63 -0.12
N PHE A 128 -9.81 -12.25 -0.47
CA PHE A 128 -10.08 -11.40 -1.62
C PHE A 128 -9.40 -10.01 -1.52
N VAL A 129 -9.50 -9.34 -0.36
CA VAL A 129 -8.84 -8.05 -0.12
C VAL A 129 -7.32 -8.18 -0.21
N SER A 130 -6.74 -9.24 0.35
CA SER A 130 -5.29 -9.49 0.23
C SER A 130 -4.87 -9.67 -1.23
N LEU A 131 -5.60 -10.48 -2.00
CA LEU A 131 -5.31 -10.69 -3.41
C LEU A 131 -5.36 -9.36 -4.20
N CYS A 132 -6.34 -8.50 -3.91
CA CYS A 132 -6.44 -7.19 -4.54
C CYS A 132 -5.21 -6.32 -4.23
N LEU A 133 -4.77 -6.28 -2.97
CA LEU A 133 -3.58 -5.53 -2.56
C LEU A 133 -2.30 -6.07 -3.19
N ASP A 134 -2.15 -7.40 -3.25
CA ASP A 134 -1.00 -8.05 -3.88
C ASP A 134 -0.91 -7.72 -5.38
N VAL A 135 -2.05 -7.74 -6.08
CA VAL A 135 -2.13 -7.36 -7.50
C VAL A 135 -1.79 -5.88 -7.69
N THR A 136 -2.32 -4.99 -6.86
CA THR A 136 -1.99 -3.55 -6.92
C THR A 136 -0.51 -3.31 -6.66
N GLN A 137 0.07 -3.95 -5.65
CA GLN A 137 1.48 -3.77 -5.31
C GLN A 137 2.40 -4.31 -6.40
N PHE A 138 2.06 -5.46 -6.98
CA PHE A 138 2.78 -6.00 -8.14
C PHE A 138 2.71 -5.04 -9.34
N GLY A 139 1.52 -4.52 -9.67
CA GLY A 139 1.34 -3.56 -10.75
C GLY A 139 2.17 -2.29 -10.54
N THR A 140 2.14 -1.72 -9.33
CA THR A 140 2.94 -0.55 -8.95
C THR A 140 4.44 -0.82 -9.10
N ALA A 141 4.93 -1.97 -8.64
CA ALA A 141 6.34 -2.34 -8.78
C ALA A 141 6.78 -2.45 -10.25
N VAL A 142 5.95 -3.08 -11.10
CA VAL A 142 6.23 -3.19 -12.54
C VAL A 142 6.30 -1.81 -13.20
N VAL A 143 5.34 -0.92 -12.94
CA VAL A 143 5.32 0.44 -13.49
C VAL A 143 6.56 1.23 -13.05
N PHE A 144 6.98 1.11 -11.79
CA PHE A 144 8.18 1.79 -11.30
C PHE A 144 9.47 1.27 -11.94
N ILE A 145 9.59 -0.05 -12.15
CA ILE A 145 10.75 -0.63 -12.85
C ILE A 145 10.80 -0.12 -14.29
N LEU A 146 9.68 -0.09 -15.00
CA LEU A 146 9.60 0.41 -16.37
C LEU A 146 9.99 1.90 -16.46
N LEU A 147 9.49 2.71 -15.53
CA LEU A 147 9.82 4.12 -15.45
C LEU A 147 11.31 4.35 -15.17
N ALA A 148 11.89 3.58 -14.24
CA ALA A 148 13.30 3.65 -13.91
C ALA A 148 14.19 3.24 -15.09
N ALA A 149 13.83 2.15 -15.79
CA ALA A 149 14.55 1.70 -16.98
C ALA A 149 14.53 2.76 -18.08
N LYS A 150 13.38 3.40 -18.34
CA LYS A 150 13.24 4.45 -19.34
C LYS A 150 14.04 5.71 -19.00
N ASN A 151 14.04 6.10 -17.73
CA ASN A 151 14.88 7.21 -17.26
C ASN A 151 16.38 6.90 -17.44
N SER A 152 16.79 5.67 -17.11
CA SER A 152 18.17 5.21 -17.25
C SER A 152 18.62 5.14 -18.71
N GLU A 153 17.76 4.68 -19.61
CA GLU A 153 18.02 4.67 -21.06
C GLU A 153 18.26 6.09 -21.60
N ASN A 154 17.37 7.03 -21.27
CA ASN A 154 17.51 8.43 -21.67
C ASN A 154 18.82 9.05 -21.14
N PHE A 155 19.21 8.71 -19.92
CA PHE A 155 20.47 9.19 -19.33
C PHE A 155 21.71 8.60 -20.04
N LEU A 156 21.72 7.29 -20.30
CA LEU A 156 22.81 6.61 -21.01
C LEU A 156 22.97 7.11 -22.45
N GLN A 157 21.87 7.37 -23.15
CA GLN A 157 21.92 7.93 -24.51
C GLN A 157 22.45 9.37 -24.50
N ALA A 158 22.07 10.19 -23.52
CA ALA A 158 22.50 11.58 -23.42
C ALA A 158 23.98 11.75 -23.05
N TYR A 159 24.54 10.88 -22.19
CA TYR A 159 25.91 11.01 -21.68
C TYR A 159 26.91 10.00 -22.26
N GLY A 160 26.46 8.81 -22.68
CA GLY A 160 27.34 7.69 -23.05
C GLY A 160 27.33 7.34 -24.54
N GLY A 161 26.32 7.73 -25.32
CA GLY A 161 26.18 7.31 -26.73
C GLY A 161 26.02 5.80 -26.94
N ILE A 162 25.85 5.02 -25.86
CA ILE A 162 25.70 3.56 -25.88
C ILE A 162 24.21 3.23 -25.97
N GLN A 163 23.80 2.53 -27.02
CA GLN A 163 22.43 2.03 -27.19
C GLN A 163 22.29 0.66 -26.52
N ILE A 164 22.14 0.64 -25.20
CA ILE A 164 21.72 -0.58 -24.49
C ILE A 164 20.22 -0.75 -24.70
N GLY A 165 19.78 -1.92 -25.15
CA GLY A 165 18.36 -2.20 -25.38
C GLY A 165 17.53 -2.11 -24.10
N PHE A 166 16.35 -1.49 -24.19
CA PHE A 166 15.40 -1.30 -23.09
C PHE A 166 15.13 -2.57 -22.27
N CYS A 167 14.90 -3.72 -22.93
CA CYS A 167 14.67 -5.00 -22.25
C CYS A 167 15.82 -5.42 -21.34
N TYR A 168 17.06 -5.12 -21.70
CA TYR A 168 18.23 -5.49 -20.89
C TYR A 168 18.33 -4.59 -19.64
N LEU A 169 18.07 -3.28 -19.79
CA LEU A 169 18.04 -2.34 -18.67
C LEU A 169 16.95 -2.68 -17.65
N VAL A 170 15.77 -3.11 -18.10
CA VAL A 170 14.69 -3.57 -17.21
C VAL A 170 15.15 -4.74 -16.33
N VAL A 171 15.82 -5.74 -16.91
CA VAL A 171 16.33 -6.90 -16.16
C VAL A 171 17.43 -6.49 -15.19
N VAL A 172 18.37 -5.64 -15.62
CA VAL A 172 19.47 -5.16 -14.76
C VAL A 172 18.95 -4.37 -13.56
N VAL A 173 18.02 -3.43 -13.78
CA VAL A 173 17.41 -2.63 -12.69
C VAL A 173 16.62 -3.53 -11.75
N ALA A 174 15.85 -4.49 -12.27
CA ALA A 174 15.11 -5.44 -11.45
C ALA A 174 16.04 -6.31 -10.59
N SER A 175 17.10 -6.87 -11.19
CA SER A 175 18.11 -7.67 -10.48
C SER A 175 18.85 -6.87 -9.40
N PHE A 176 19.11 -5.59 -9.64
CA PHE A 176 19.74 -4.71 -8.65
C PHE A 176 18.78 -4.32 -7.52
N MET A 177 17.51 -4.06 -7.81
CA MET A 177 16.50 -3.70 -6.80
C MET A 177 16.11 -4.89 -5.91
N LEU A 178 16.11 -6.11 -6.45
CA LEU A 178 15.71 -7.33 -5.73
C LEU A 178 16.45 -7.57 -4.39
N PRO A 179 17.80 -7.43 -4.27
CA PRO A 179 18.49 -7.53 -3.00
C PRO A 179 18.14 -6.39 -2.03
N PHE A 180 17.83 -5.18 -2.52
CA PHE A 180 17.38 -4.09 -1.65
C PHE A 180 15.97 -4.34 -1.11
N THR A 181 15.10 -4.96 -1.90
CA THR A 181 13.75 -5.32 -1.43
C THR A 181 13.80 -6.36 -0.30
N MET A 182 14.88 -7.15 -0.20
CA MET A 182 15.07 -8.12 0.89
C MET A 182 15.55 -7.49 2.20
N LEU A 183 15.89 -6.19 2.22
CA LEU A 183 16.18 -5.48 3.47
C LEU A 183 14.90 -5.31 4.29
N LYS A 184 15.05 -5.41 5.62
CA LYS A 184 13.95 -5.22 6.57
C LYS A 184 13.29 -3.85 6.38
N SER A 185 11.95 -3.83 6.41
CA SER A 185 11.16 -2.61 6.19
C SER A 185 11.59 -1.50 7.17
N PRO A 186 11.62 -0.22 6.76
CA PRO A 186 12.03 0.91 7.61
C PRO A 186 11.33 0.99 8.97
N LYS A 187 10.14 0.37 9.08
CA LYS A 187 9.34 0.25 10.30
C LYS A 187 10.00 -0.61 11.39
N ASP A 188 10.99 -1.44 11.05
CA ASP A 188 11.74 -2.28 12.00
C ASP A 188 12.96 -1.60 12.63
N PHE A 189 13.26 -0.35 12.26
CA PHE A 189 14.36 0.43 12.83
C PHE A 189 13.93 1.40 13.95
N TRP A 190 12.67 1.34 14.38
CA TRP A 190 12.06 2.18 15.42
C TRP A 190 10.95 1.43 16.17
#